data_AF-A0A7J4PD67-F1
#
_entry.id   AF-A0A7J4PD67-F1
#
_cell.length_a   1.000
_cell.length_b   1.000
_cell.length_c   1.000
_cell.angle_alpha   90.00
_cell.angle_beta   90.00
_cell.angle_gamma   90.00
#
_symmetry.space_group_name_H-M   'P 1'
#
loop_
_entity.id
_entity.type
_entity.pdbx_description
1 polymer ?
#
loop_
_entity_poly.entity_id
_entity_poly.type
_entity_poly.pdbx_seq_one_letter_code
_entity_poly.pdbx_strand_id
1 'polypeptide(L)'
;MWNGPLEKIDRYRYRIPSSYHGERGNVRMRAEGLIFASPSMIDQIKRDNALEQVANVATLPGLVGGSMAMPDIHSGYGFSIGGVAATDSEEGVISPGGVGFDINCLSGSTEVAMGDGGLEEIKNLNCKEKVLIFDYLKNRVEKAQIRLALEKRDRIFEISTKGGYHIYATLDHPILTSEGMREVKYLGKGDSVGIYDEEFGFDAIKSIRPKGVEEVFDITVSSPLHNFIANNFVVSNCGVRLLRTNLTSNDLDEKRVRGLVDQMFANVPSGVGSKGKVRLGGKEIEEVLEEGAKWAVDNGYGWKEDLEFIEEKGQMKTADSSLVSEDAKRRGIPQLGSLGAGNHFLEIQRVEEIYEPEVAKTFGIENKGQIAVMIHTGSRGCGHQICTDYLRVLERAVRKYNIDLPDRQLACAPVKSKEAEDYFKAMACGANFAFANRQMITHWVREAFEKTLNYSAKDMGLKVIYDVCHNIAKLEEHEVDKKRKKVYVHRKGATRAFCKGLEQVPTEYRSVGQPVLIPGDMGTASYLLVGTEQAMKETWGTTCHGAGRLMSRTRARREFRANEIIDALKKKGTYIRAASLKVVTEEAPDAYKDVSQVVEAVEGAGISRKVAKMTPLGVVKG
;
A
#
# COMPACT_ATOMS: atom_id res chain seq x y z
N MET A 1 -6.17 11.94 18.90
CA MET A 1 -5.41 11.77 20.16
C MET A 1 -6.19 10.81 21.02
N TRP A 2 -5.60 9.65 21.28
CA TRP A 2 -6.18 8.54 22.00
C TRP A 2 -6.27 8.83 23.50
N ASN A 3 -7.48 8.76 24.04
CA ASN A 3 -7.77 8.97 25.47
C ASN A 3 -8.09 7.66 26.22
N GLY A 4 -8.13 6.53 25.52
CA GLY A 4 -8.45 5.22 26.09
C GLY A 4 -7.32 4.58 26.93
N PRO A 5 -7.61 3.46 27.61
CA PRO A 5 -6.62 2.70 28.36
C PRO A 5 -5.56 2.10 27.42
N LEU A 6 -4.28 2.27 27.77
CA LEU A 6 -3.16 1.58 27.12
C LEU A 6 -2.21 1.08 28.21
N GLU A 7 -2.47 -0.14 28.67
CA GLU A 7 -1.71 -0.82 29.71
C GLU A 7 -0.34 -1.26 29.19
N LYS A 8 0.70 -1.24 30.02
CA LYS A 8 2.04 -1.71 29.65
C LYS A 8 2.22 -3.14 30.15
N ILE A 9 2.46 -4.09 29.25
CA ILE A 9 2.75 -5.49 29.60
C ILE A 9 4.26 -5.62 29.91
N ASP A 10 5.11 -5.18 28.98
CA ASP A 10 6.57 -5.21 29.14
C ASP A 10 7.22 -3.97 28.48
N ARG A 11 8.52 -3.98 28.17
CA ARG A 11 9.20 -2.83 27.52
C ARG A 11 8.64 -2.50 26.13
N TYR A 12 8.16 -3.49 25.38
CA TYR A 12 7.78 -3.37 23.97
C TYR A 12 6.33 -3.79 23.68
N ARG A 13 5.64 -4.45 24.61
CA ARG A 13 4.23 -4.84 24.51
C ARG A 13 3.31 -3.96 25.36
N TYR A 14 2.23 -3.50 24.75
CA TYR A 14 1.17 -2.71 25.36
C TYR A 14 -0.21 -3.29 25.01
N ARG A 15 -1.21 -3.07 25.86
CA ARG A 15 -2.56 -3.62 25.74
C ARG A 15 -3.65 -2.56 25.79
N ILE A 16 -4.59 -2.65 24.86
CA ILE A 16 -5.94 -2.12 24.99
C ILE A 16 -6.82 -3.23 25.60
N PRO A 17 -7.25 -3.12 26.87
CA PRO A 17 -8.05 -4.16 27.52
C PRO A 17 -9.43 -4.31 26.84
N SER A 18 -9.96 -5.53 26.80
CA SER A 18 -11.26 -5.85 26.19
C SER A 18 -12.48 -5.23 26.90
N SER A 19 -12.28 -4.62 28.07
CA SER A 19 -13.26 -3.78 28.77
C SER A 19 -13.38 -2.36 28.21
N TYR A 20 -12.62 -2.01 27.17
CA TYR A 20 -12.74 -0.73 26.49
C TYR A 20 -13.90 -0.73 25.48
N HIS A 21 -14.66 0.38 25.47
CA HIS A 21 -15.90 0.52 24.71
C HIS A 21 -15.87 1.59 23.61
N GLY A 22 -14.69 2.09 23.24
CA GLY A 22 -14.52 3.18 22.27
C GLY A 22 -14.87 4.55 22.84
N GLU A 23 -14.48 5.62 22.15
CA GLU A 23 -14.80 6.99 22.60
C GLU A 23 -16.31 7.30 22.57
N ARG A 24 -17.10 6.46 21.87
CA ARG A 24 -18.57 6.60 21.72
C ARG A 24 -19.38 5.53 22.45
N GLY A 25 -18.74 4.62 23.21
CA GLY A 25 -19.42 3.53 23.92
C GLY A 25 -20.01 2.44 23.01
N ASN A 26 -19.65 2.41 21.72
CA ASN A 26 -20.21 1.47 20.72
C ASN A 26 -19.28 0.28 20.41
N VAL A 27 -18.07 0.22 20.96
CA VAL A 27 -17.11 -0.87 20.72
C VAL A 27 -17.37 -2.03 21.68
N ARG A 28 -17.45 -3.25 21.14
CA ARG A 28 -17.71 -4.49 21.87
C ARG A 28 -16.58 -5.48 21.59
N MET A 29 -15.42 -5.22 22.20
CA MET A 29 -14.21 -6.01 21.98
C MET A 29 -14.41 -7.47 22.43
N ARG A 30 -14.10 -8.43 21.55
CA ARG A 30 -14.17 -9.88 21.84
C ARG A 30 -12.89 -10.42 22.45
N ALA A 31 -11.77 -9.73 22.22
CA ALA A 31 -10.45 -10.01 22.75
C ALA A 31 -9.73 -8.69 23.08
N GLU A 32 -8.56 -8.77 23.69
CA GLU A 32 -7.69 -7.60 23.91
C GLU A 32 -7.01 -7.13 22.60
N GLY A 33 -6.63 -5.85 22.55
CA GLY A 33 -5.81 -5.29 21.48
C GLY A 33 -4.35 -5.20 21.90
N LEU A 34 -3.42 -5.75 21.11
CA LEU A 34 -1.98 -5.78 21.41
C LEU A 34 -1.19 -4.82 20.51
N ILE A 35 -0.43 -3.92 21.12
CA ILE A 35 0.41 -2.94 20.43
C ILE A 35 1.87 -3.24 20.71
N PHE A 36 2.64 -3.53 19.67
CA PHE A 36 4.09 -3.67 19.72
C PHE A 36 4.72 -2.31 19.41
N ALA A 37 5.51 -1.73 20.32
CA ALA A 37 6.14 -0.42 20.14
C ALA A 37 7.29 -0.17 21.12
N SER A 38 8.34 0.54 20.69
CA SER A 38 9.35 1.08 21.62
C SER A 38 8.74 2.19 22.48
N PRO A 39 9.17 2.36 23.75
CA PRO A 39 8.60 3.36 24.65
C PRO A 39 8.61 4.80 24.12
N SER A 40 9.61 5.16 23.31
CA SER A 40 9.73 6.44 22.61
C SER A 40 8.60 6.75 21.63
N MET A 41 7.92 5.71 21.13
CA MET A 41 6.92 5.79 20.06
C MET A 41 5.50 5.99 20.61
N ILE A 42 5.24 5.71 21.89
CA ILE A 42 3.88 5.68 22.45
C ILE A 42 3.18 7.03 22.37
N ASP A 43 3.86 8.12 22.74
CA ASP A 43 3.31 9.48 22.70
C ASP A 43 3.11 10.01 21.27
N GLN A 44 3.64 9.31 20.27
CA GLN A 44 3.47 9.57 18.85
C GLN A 44 2.30 8.75 18.28
N ILE A 45 2.24 7.45 18.61
CA ILE A 45 1.14 6.54 18.25
C ILE A 45 -0.19 7.03 18.84
N LYS A 46 -0.19 7.54 20.07
CA LYS A 46 -1.37 8.15 20.70
C LYS A 46 -1.92 9.40 19.98
N ARG A 47 -1.27 9.93 18.94
CA ARG A 47 -1.71 11.19 18.29
C ARG A 47 -2.85 11.00 17.29
N ASP A 48 -2.90 9.87 16.60
CA ASP A 48 -3.87 9.59 15.55
C ASP A 48 -5.11 8.83 16.07
N ASN A 49 -5.70 7.95 15.24
CA ASN A 49 -6.89 7.14 15.52
C ASN A 49 -6.60 5.63 15.43
N ALA A 50 -5.34 5.22 15.24
CA ALA A 50 -4.99 3.84 14.94
C ALA A 50 -5.27 2.87 16.11
N LEU A 51 -5.20 3.36 17.35
CA LEU A 51 -5.53 2.59 18.55
C LEU A 51 -7.04 2.30 18.64
N GLU A 52 -7.91 3.25 18.27
CA GLU A 52 -9.36 3.01 18.13
C GLU A 52 -9.63 2.00 17.02
N GLN A 53 -8.84 2.02 15.93
CA GLN A 53 -8.95 1.02 14.87
C GLN A 53 -8.54 -0.40 15.33
N VAL A 54 -7.54 -0.53 16.20
CA VAL A 54 -7.20 -1.83 16.82
C VAL A 54 -8.33 -2.31 17.74
N ALA A 55 -8.94 -1.41 18.53
CA ALA A 55 -10.12 -1.74 19.34
C ALA A 55 -11.33 -2.14 18.47
N ASN A 56 -11.57 -1.44 17.37
CA ASN A 56 -12.63 -1.76 16.41
C ASN A 56 -12.41 -3.13 15.76
N VAL A 57 -11.18 -3.46 15.35
CA VAL A 57 -10.82 -4.78 14.80
C VAL A 57 -11.01 -5.90 15.83
N ALA A 58 -10.89 -5.62 17.13
CA ALA A 58 -11.17 -6.60 18.20
C ALA A 58 -12.67 -7.01 18.27
N THR A 59 -13.58 -6.36 17.54
CA THR A 59 -15.02 -6.69 17.51
C THR A 59 -15.41 -7.75 16.47
N LEU A 60 -14.50 -8.10 15.55
CA LEU A 60 -14.82 -8.96 14.40
C LEU A 60 -15.27 -10.39 14.80
N PRO A 61 -16.32 -10.96 14.19
CA PRO A 61 -16.75 -12.33 14.48
C PRO A 61 -15.66 -13.37 14.18
N GLY A 62 -15.57 -14.38 15.04
CA GLY A 62 -14.58 -15.47 14.95
C GLY A 62 -13.12 -14.99 14.98
N LEU A 63 -12.83 -13.82 15.55
CA LEU A 63 -11.46 -13.39 15.87
C LEU A 63 -10.76 -14.44 16.74
N VAL A 64 -9.50 -14.74 16.42
CA VAL A 64 -8.64 -15.70 17.13
C VAL A 64 -7.46 -14.96 17.72
N GLY A 65 -7.26 -15.08 19.03
CA GLY A 65 -6.35 -14.22 19.79
C GLY A 65 -6.83 -12.76 19.83
N GLY A 66 -5.90 -11.84 20.07
CA GLY A 66 -6.17 -10.40 20.04
C GLY A 66 -6.15 -9.80 18.64
N SER A 67 -6.71 -8.59 18.50
CA SER A 67 -6.32 -7.70 17.39
C SER A 67 -4.93 -7.13 17.69
N MET A 68 -4.13 -6.87 16.67
CA MET A 68 -2.71 -6.53 16.86
C MET A 68 -2.29 -5.37 15.98
N ALA A 69 -1.28 -4.62 16.42
CA ALA A 69 -0.58 -3.67 15.57
C ALA A 69 0.92 -3.58 15.87
N MET A 70 1.68 -3.45 14.78
CA MET A 70 3.13 -3.38 14.74
C MET A 70 3.64 -1.94 15.01
N PRO A 71 4.95 -1.72 15.29
CA PRO A 71 5.44 -0.41 15.74
C PRO A 71 5.31 0.72 14.72
N ASP A 72 5.22 0.37 13.44
CA ASP A 72 4.90 1.23 12.30
C ASP A 72 3.41 1.63 12.21
N ILE A 73 2.59 1.26 13.21
CA ILE A 73 1.15 1.58 13.32
C ILE A 73 0.81 3.04 13.00
N HIS A 74 -0.19 3.24 12.13
CA HIS A 74 -0.85 4.54 11.89
C HIS A 74 -2.27 4.35 11.29
N SER A 75 -3.09 5.40 11.34
CA SER A 75 -4.49 5.36 10.87
C SER A 75 -4.62 4.86 9.42
N GLY A 76 -5.57 3.95 9.17
CA GLY A 76 -5.92 3.43 7.85
C GLY A 76 -7.43 3.44 7.59
N TYR A 77 -7.88 2.68 6.58
CA TYR A 77 -9.31 2.40 6.35
C TYR A 77 -9.81 1.22 7.18
N GLY A 78 -10.64 1.45 8.21
CA GLY A 78 -11.18 0.43 9.12
C GLY A 78 -10.12 -0.18 10.04
N PHE A 79 -9.26 -1.04 9.48
CA PHE A 79 -8.02 -1.47 10.15
C PHE A 79 -6.99 -0.34 10.07
N SER A 80 -6.15 -0.21 11.11
CA SER A 80 -4.90 0.55 11.04
C SER A 80 -3.93 -0.05 10.02
N ILE A 81 -3.04 0.78 9.48
CA ILE A 81 -1.81 0.32 8.82
C ILE A 81 -0.83 -0.06 9.94
N GLY A 82 -0.04 -1.12 9.76
CA GLY A 82 0.62 -1.85 10.85
C GLY A 82 -0.27 -2.94 11.47
N GLY A 83 -1.53 -3.06 11.05
CA GLY A 83 -2.55 -3.91 11.66
C GLY A 83 -2.48 -5.39 11.25
N VAL A 84 -2.76 -6.28 12.21
CA VAL A 84 -2.84 -7.73 12.03
C VAL A 84 -4.05 -8.28 12.81
N ALA A 85 -4.79 -9.22 12.21
CA ALA A 85 -5.80 -10.01 12.91
C ALA A 85 -5.98 -11.39 12.26
N ALA A 86 -6.17 -12.43 13.06
CA ALA A 86 -6.53 -13.76 12.59
C ALA A 86 -8.02 -14.02 12.84
N THR A 87 -8.74 -14.51 11.84
CA THR A 87 -10.13 -14.97 11.98
C THR A 87 -10.24 -16.47 11.67
N ASP A 88 -11.13 -17.16 12.36
CA ASP A 88 -11.39 -18.59 12.25
C ASP A 88 -11.79 -19.00 10.81
N SER A 89 -11.26 -20.11 10.27
CA SER A 89 -11.59 -20.54 8.88
C SER A 89 -13.00 -21.11 8.71
N GLU A 90 -13.68 -21.43 9.81
CA GLU A 90 -15.01 -22.05 9.86
C GLU A 90 -16.10 -21.07 10.33
N GLU A 91 -15.76 -20.16 11.24
CA GLU A 91 -16.70 -19.25 11.94
C GLU A 91 -16.34 -17.76 11.82
N GLY A 92 -15.18 -17.43 11.24
CA GLY A 92 -14.65 -16.07 11.15
C GLY A 92 -15.20 -15.25 9.99
N VAL A 93 -14.57 -14.09 9.77
CA VAL A 93 -14.88 -13.18 8.65
C VAL A 93 -13.64 -12.82 7.82
N ILE A 94 -13.85 -12.46 6.55
CA ILE A 94 -12.86 -11.77 5.71
C ILE A 94 -13.23 -10.29 5.60
N SER A 95 -12.25 -9.37 5.69
CA SER A 95 -12.46 -7.93 5.47
C SER A 95 -11.45 -7.32 4.48
N PRO A 96 -11.89 -6.59 3.43
CA PRO A 96 -11.00 -5.82 2.57
C PRO A 96 -10.37 -4.63 3.30
N GLY A 97 -11.01 -4.16 4.38
CA GLY A 97 -10.44 -3.18 5.30
C GLY A 97 -9.13 -3.67 5.93
N GLY A 98 -8.99 -4.98 6.13
CA GLY A 98 -7.77 -5.66 6.59
C GLY A 98 -6.71 -5.91 5.51
N VAL A 99 -6.90 -5.36 4.30
CA VAL A 99 -5.95 -5.43 3.18
C VAL A 99 -5.61 -4.02 2.65
N GLY A 100 -6.60 -3.12 2.46
CA GLY A 100 -6.38 -1.66 2.40
C GLY A 100 -6.79 -0.90 1.13
N PHE A 101 -6.70 0.45 1.21
CA PHE A 101 -7.12 1.48 0.24
C PHE A 101 -6.31 2.79 0.40
N ASP A 102 -6.36 3.67 -0.61
CA ASP A 102 -6.03 5.12 -0.57
C ASP A 102 -7.34 5.95 -0.76
N ILE A 103 -7.48 7.19 -0.24
CA ILE A 103 -8.79 7.87 0.00
C ILE A 103 -8.78 9.43 -0.11
N ASN A 104 -9.76 10.09 -0.79
CA ASN A 104 -9.90 11.58 -1.01
C ASN A 104 -11.40 12.11 -1.00
N CYS A 105 -11.75 13.42 -0.78
CA CYS A 105 -13.16 13.98 -0.64
C CYS A 105 -13.47 15.50 -1.04
N LEU A 106 -14.71 16.05 -0.93
CA LEU A 106 -15.21 17.43 -1.34
C LEU A 106 -16.01 18.22 -0.27
N SER A 107 -16.21 19.55 -0.30
CA SER A 107 -17.11 20.27 0.66
C SER A 107 -18.61 20.03 0.42
N GLY A 108 -19.42 20.03 1.49
CA GLY A 108 -20.88 19.85 1.44
C GLY A 108 -21.69 20.89 0.66
N SER A 109 -21.20 22.12 0.48
CA SER A 109 -21.88 23.15 -0.34
C SER A 109 -21.42 23.18 -1.80
N THR A 110 -21.00 22.02 -2.32
CA THR A 110 -20.56 21.86 -3.72
C THR A 110 -21.77 21.49 -4.57
N GLU A 111 -22.09 22.27 -5.59
CA GLU A 111 -23.25 22.06 -6.47
C GLU A 111 -22.96 20.99 -7.52
N VAL A 112 -23.78 19.95 -7.55
CA VAL A 112 -23.61 18.84 -8.48
C VAL A 112 -24.62 18.96 -9.60
N ALA A 113 -24.14 18.90 -10.84
CA ALA A 113 -25.00 18.92 -12.01
C ALA A 113 -25.85 17.65 -12.07
N MET A 114 -27.17 17.83 -12.04
CA MET A 114 -28.16 16.78 -11.88
C MET A 114 -28.59 16.21 -13.22
N GLY A 115 -29.11 14.98 -13.20
CA GLY A 115 -29.46 14.19 -14.38
C GLY A 115 -30.62 14.76 -15.23
N ASP A 116 -31.27 15.82 -14.78
CA ASP A 116 -32.24 16.63 -15.52
C ASP A 116 -31.64 17.91 -16.13
N GLY A 117 -30.50 18.38 -15.60
CA GLY A 117 -29.84 19.64 -15.94
C GLY A 117 -29.83 20.67 -14.81
N GLY A 118 -30.45 20.38 -13.66
CA GLY A 118 -30.40 21.24 -12.47
C GLY A 118 -29.07 21.18 -11.71
N LEU A 119 -28.99 21.93 -10.61
CA LEU A 119 -27.90 21.90 -9.63
C LEU A 119 -28.49 21.58 -8.25
N GLU A 120 -27.77 20.79 -7.46
CA GLU A 120 -28.14 20.44 -6.07
C GLU A 120 -26.87 20.26 -5.22
N GLU A 121 -26.89 20.67 -3.94
CA GLU A 121 -25.70 20.59 -3.07
C GLU A 121 -25.36 19.14 -2.72
N ILE A 122 -24.08 18.76 -2.78
CA ILE A 122 -23.59 17.39 -2.56
C ILE A 122 -24.01 16.78 -1.21
N LYS A 123 -24.24 17.61 -0.18
CA LYS A 123 -24.76 17.17 1.14
C LYS A 123 -26.24 16.75 1.13
N ASN A 124 -27.03 17.24 0.17
CA ASN A 124 -28.46 16.96 0.02
C ASN A 124 -28.71 15.70 -0.82
N LEU A 125 -27.71 15.29 -1.62
CA LEU A 125 -27.80 14.19 -2.58
C LEU A 125 -27.94 12.81 -1.93
N ASN A 126 -28.72 11.94 -2.58
CA ASN A 126 -28.89 10.57 -2.16
C ASN A 126 -28.80 9.56 -3.33
N CYS A 127 -28.68 8.28 -2.99
CA CYS A 127 -28.38 7.20 -3.93
C CYS A 127 -29.55 6.82 -4.89
N LYS A 128 -30.56 7.69 -5.04
CA LYS A 128 -31.63 7.56 -6.03
C LYS A 128 -31.40 8.46 -7.24
N GLU A 129 -30.85 9.65 -7.04
CA GLU A 129 -30.66 10.64 -8.10
C GLU A 129 -29.65 10.19 -9.17
N LYS A 130 -29.72 10.86 -10.31
CA LYS A 130 -28.70 10.83 -11.36
C LYS A 130 -27.98 12.17 -11.38
N VAL A 131 -26.71 12.14 -11.73
CA VAL A 131 -25.84 13.30 -11.96
C VAL A 131 -25.27 13.25 -13.37
N LEU A 132 -24.86 14.41 -13.87
CA LEU A 132 -24.09 14.51 -15.09
C LEU A 132 -22.64 14.07 -14.82
N ILE A 133 -22.08 13.38 -15.80
CA ILE A 133 -20.71 12.88 -15.79
C ILE A 133 -20.05 13.22 -17.13
N PHE A 134 -18.75 13.49 -17.14
CA PHE A 134 -18.05 13.76 -18.39
C PHE A 134 -17.34 12.51 -18.90
N ASP A 135 -17.83 11.91 -19.98
CA ASP A 135 -17.13 10.84 -20.66
C ASP A 135 -15.98 11.41 -21.50
N TYR A 136 -14.80 11.46 -20.89
CA TYR A 136 -13.56 11.90 -21.52
C TYR A 136 -12.97 10.91 -22.53
N LEU A 137 -13.55 9.71 -22.69
CA LEU A 137 -13.19 8.76 -23.76
C LEU A 137 -14.05 8.99 -25.02
N LYS A 138 -15.29 9.47 -24.84
CA LYS A 138 -16.23 9.85 -25.92
C LYS A 138 -16.33 11.36 -26.17
N ASN A 139 -15.66 12.17 -25.36
CA ASN A 139 -15.73 13.64 -25.30
C ASN A 139 -17.18 14.19 -25.24
N ARG A 140 -17.99 13.66 -24.31
CA ARG A 140 -19.40 14.08 -24.13
C ARG A 140 -19.90 13.91 -22.71
N VAL A 141 -20.96 14.61 -22.33
CA VAL A 141 -21.66 14.36 -21.06
C VAL A 141 -22.61 13.16 -21.16
N GLU A 142 -22.62 12.32 -20.12
CA GLU A 142 -23.58 11.23 -19.93
C GLU A 142 -24.24 11.34 -18.54
N LYS A 143 -25.26 10.51 -18.26
CA LYS A 143 -26.06 10.57 -17.02
C LYS A 143 -25.84 9.29 -16.20
N ALA A 144 -25.26 9.41 -15.01
CA ALA A 144 -24.98 8.27 -14.12
C ALA A 144 -25.75 8.37 -12.80
N GLN A 145 -26.22 7.25 -12.25
CA GLN A 145 -26.92 7.23 -10.97
C GLN A 145 -25.93 7.32 -9.81
N ILE A 146 -26.23 8.10 -8.77
CA ILE A 146 -25.47 8.07 -7.52
C ILE A 146 -25.63 6.68 -6.90
N ARG A 147 -24.52 6.05 -6.53
CA ARG A 147 -24.44 4.70 -5.93
C ARG A 147 -24.07 4.73 -4.45
N LEU A 148 -23.41 5.78 -4.01
CA LEU A 148 -22.96 5.98 -2.65
C LEU A 148 -22.80 7.49 -2.41
N ALA A 149 -23.15 7.94 -1.22
CA ALA A 149 -22.70 9.20 -0.63
C ALA A 149 -21.95 8.90 0.69
N LEU A 150 -20.90 9.66 0.95
CA LEU A 150 -20.01 9.58 2.11
C LEU A 150 -19.88 10.96 2.75
N GLU A 151 -19.45 10.99 4.02
CA GLU A 151 -19.26 12.20 4.81
C GLU A 151 -18.10 12.00 5.82
N LYS A 152 -17.26 13.02 5.98
CA LYS A 152 -16.25 13.19 7.06
C LYS A 152 -16.10 14.70 7.34
N ARG A 153 -15.09 15.12 8.11
CA ARG A 153 -14.77 16.55 8.34
C ARG A 153 -13.31 16.84 8.05
N ASP A 154 -13.00 17.84 7.22
CA ASP A 154 -11.62 18.09 6.73
C ASP A 154 -11.39 19.55 6.28
N ARG A 155 -10.15 19.89 5.94
CA ARG A 155 -9.73 21.23 5.47
C ARG A 155 -10.04 21.40 3.99
N ILE A 156 -10.83 22.43 3.68
CA ILE A 156 -11.26 22.73 2.32
C ILE A 156 -10.67 24.02 1.76
N PHE A 157 -10.55 24.04 0.43
CA PHE A 157 -9.92 25.07 -0.36
C PHE A 157 -10.88 25.53 -1.44
N GLU A 158 -11.04 26.84 -1.58
CA GLU A 158 -11.71 27.49 -2.69
C GLU A 158 -10.76 27.49 -3.90
N ILE A 159 -11.11 26.78 -4.96
CA ILE A 159 -10.52 26.94 -6.28
C ILE A 159 -11.47 27.85 -7.04
N SER A 160 -10.98 28.95 -7.62
CA SER A 160 -11.74 29.85 -8.49
C SER A 160 -11.05 29.98 -9.84
N THR A 161 -11.81 30.07 -10.93
CA THR A 161 -11.32 30.17 -12.32
C THR A 161 -11.47 31.58 -12.89
N LYS A 162 -11.01 31.82 -14.13
CA LYS A 162 -11.10 33.15 -14.77
C LYS A 162 -12.52 33.50 -15.22
N GLY A 163 -13.27 32.54 -15.75
CA GLY A 163 -14.67 32.68 -16.16
C GLY A 163 -15.64 32.95 -15.01
N GLY A 164 -15.26 32.60 -13.77
CA GLY A 164 -16.02 32.91 -12.55
C GLY A 164 -16.45 31.68 -11.74
N TYR A 165 -16.36 30.49 -12.34
CA TYR A 165 -16.62 29.22 -11.67
C TYR A 165 -15.70 29.02 -10.46
N HIS A 166 -16.19 28.31 -9.46
CA HIS A 166 -15.44 27.97 -8.26
C HIS A 166 -15.87 26.62 -7.69
N ILE A 167 -15.03 26.00 -6.85
CA ILE A 167 -15.34 24.78 -6.08
C ILE A 167 -14.68 24.86 -4.70
N TYR A 168 -15.33 24.27 -3.69
CA TYR A 168 -14.79 24.05 -2.35
C TYR A 168 -14.39 22.57 -2.17
N ALA A 169 -13.10 22.27 -2.24
CA ALA A 169 -12.59 20.88 -2.29
C ALA A 169 -11.48 20.64 -1.26
N THR A 170 -11.26 19.37 -0.84
CA THR A 170 -10.04 19.05 -0.08
C THR A 170 -8.82 19.11 -1.00
N LEU A 171 -7.63 19.24 -0.42
CA LEU A 171 -6.39 19.32 -1.20
C LEU A 171 -6.07 18.03 -1.95
N ASP A 172 -6.45 16.91 -1.37
CA ASP A 172 -6.46 15.57 -1.93
C ASP A 172 -7.49 15.38 -3.05
N HIS A 173 -8.46 16.27 -3.23
CA HIS A 173 -9.49 16.07 -4.23
C HIS A 173 -8.97 16.18 -5.69
N PRO A 174 -9.26 15.22 -6.59
CA PRO A 174 -8.69 15.09 -7.95
C PRO A 174 -9.34 15.87 -9.11
N ILE A 175 -8.85 17.07 -9.45
CA ILE A 175 -9.42 17.90 -10.53
C ILE A 175 -9.13 17.41 -11.96
N LEU A 176 -10.12 17.41 -12.86
CA LEU A 176 -9.93 17.16 -14.29
C LEU A 176 -9.21 18.35 -14.93
N THR A 177 -8.12 18.07 -15.64
CA THR A 177 -7.33 19.03 -16.41
C THR A 177 -7.19 18.55 -17.85
N SER A 178 -6.62 19.38 -18.72
CA SER A 178 -6.25 18.98 -20.08
C SER A 178 -5.26 17.80 -20.15
N GLU A 179 -4.62 17.44 -19.03
CA GLU A 179 -3.69 16.33 -18.87
C GLU A 179 -4.33 15.11 -18.16
N GLY A 180 -5.64 15.16 -17.89
CA GLY A 180 -6.35 14.18 -17.05
C GLY A 180 -6.45 14.61 -15.58
N MET A 181 -6.56 13.64 -14.66
CA MET A 181 -6.91 13.90 -13.26
C MET A 181 -5.70 14.32 -12.40
N ARG A 182 -5.74 15.53 -11.83
CA ARG A 182 -4.70 16.16 -10.99
C ARG A 182 -5.31 16.71 -9.70
N GLU A 183 -4.89 16.19 -8.55
CA GLU A 183 -5.37 16.63 -7.23
C GLU A 183 -5.14 18.14 -6.98
N VAL A 184 -6.10 18.83 -6.34
CA VAL A 184 -6.14 20.29 -6.08
C VAL A 184 -4.79 20.83 -5.60
N LYS A 185 -4.15 20.08 -4.71
CA LYS A 185 -2.80 20.34 -4.15
C LYS A 185 -1.64 20.33 -5.16
N TYR A 186 -1.92 20.06 -6.43
CA TYR A 186 -0.99 20.10 -7.58
C TYR A 186 -1.49 21.02 -8.70
N LEU A 187 -2.46 21.89 -8.40
CA LEU A 187 -2.92 22.95 -9.29
C LEU A 187 -2.45 24.30 -8.76
N GLY A 188 -2.37 25.28 -9.65
CA GLY A 188 -2.06 26.67 -9.35
C GLY A 188 -2.75 27.64 -10.30
N LYS A 189 -2.56 28.95 -10.06
CA LYS A 189 -3.09 30.00 -10.92
C LYS A 189 -2.51 29.86 -12.33
N GLY A 190 -3.38 29.60 -13.31
CA GLY A 190 -3.03 29.36 -14.71
C GLY A 190 -3.20 27.92 -15.19
N ASP A 191 -3.27 26.92 -14.30
CA ASP A 191 -3.60 25.54 -14.70
C ASP A 191 -5.01 25.47 -15.31
N SER A 192 -5.16 24.67 -16.36
CA SER A 192 -6.37 24.57 -17.16
C SER A 192 -7.23 23.39 -16.69
N VAL A 193 -8.44 23.67 -16.20
CA VAL A 193 -9.34 22.71 -15.56
C VAL A 193 -10.63 22.51 -16.36
N GLY A 194 -11.12 21.28 -16.41
CA GLY A 194 -12.33 20.92 -17.14
C GLY A 194 -13.57 21.48 -16.45
N ILE A 195 -14.22 22.42 -17.12
CA ILE A 195 -15.47 23.06 -16.69
C ILE A 195 -16.60 22.59 -17.62
N TYR A 196 -17.80 22.49 -17.08
CA TYR A 196 -19.02 22.23 -17.83
C TYR A 196 -20.04 23.31 -17.49
N ASP A 197 -20.42 24.10 -18.50
CA ASP A 197 -21.43 25.16 -18.41
C ASP A 197 -22.08 25.29 -19.80
N GLU A 198 -23.26 24.69 -19.94
CA GLU A 198 -23.95 24.30 -21.20
C GLU A 198 -23.14 23.37 -22.13
N GLU A 199 -21.88 23.70 -22.43
CA GLU A 199 -20.90 22.85 -23.13
C GLU A 199 -19.71 22.49 -22.21
N PHE A 200 -18.89 21.50 -22.60
CA PHE A 200 -17.65 21.17 -21.89
C PHE A 200 -16.46 21.92 -22.49
N GLY A 201 -15.69 22.59 -21.63
CA GLY A 201 -14.48 23.32 -22.01
C GLY A 201 -13.40 23.25 -20.93
N PHE A 202 -12.32 24.00 -21.13
CA PHE A 202 -11.28 24.18 -20.13
C PHE A 202 -11.10 25.66 -19.79
N ASP A 203 -11.16 26.00 -18.50
CA ASP A 203 -10.89 27.36 -17.99
C ASP A 203 -9.64 27.36 -17.10
N ALA A 204 -8.94 28.49 -17.04
CA ALA A 204 -7.73 28.64 -16.25
C ALA A 204 -8.04 29.06 -14.82
N ILE A 205 -7.40 28.41 -13.84
CA ILE A 205 -7.51 28.79 -12.42
C ILE A 205 -7.04 30.23 -12.20
N LYS A 206 -7.85 31.02 -11.48
CA LYS A 206 -7.63 32.42 -11.06
C LYS A 206 -7.01 32.49 -9.67
N SER A 207 -7.45 31.67 -8.72
CA SER A 207 -6.78 31.46 -7.43
C SER A 207 -7.20 30.16 -6.74
N ILE A 208 -6.34 29.66 -5.84
CA ILE A 208 -6.69 28.60 -4.86
C ILE A 208 -6.42 29.16 -3.46
N ARG A 209 -7.40 29.08 -2.55
CA ARG A 209 -7.35 29.72 -1.22
C ARG A 209 -7.86 28.75 -0.14
N PRO A 210 -7.22 28.66 1.05
CA PRO A 210 -7.80 27.94 2.18
C PRO A 210 -9.09 28.66 2.63
N LYS A 211 -10.20 27.92 2.78
CA LYS A 211 -11.50 28.48 3.19
C LYS A 211 -11.86 28.14 4.64
N GLY A 212 -11.58 26.91 5.10
CA GLY A 212 -11.87 26.51 6.48
C GLY A 212 -11.71 25.01 6.76
N VAL A 213 -12.40 24.55 7.82
CA VAL A 213 -12.68 23.13 8.11
C VAL A 213 -14.20 22.97 8.11
N GLU A 214 -14.71 22.19 7.16
CA GLU A 214 -16.15 21.96 6.96
C GLU A 214 -16.43 20.45 6.97
N GLU A 215 -17.70 20.05 7.06
CA GLU A 215 -18.08 18.69 6.66
C GLU A 215 -17.85 18.52 5.15
N VAL A 216 -17.21 17.40 4.81
CA VAL A 216 -16.78 17.07 3.46
C VAL A 216 -17.33 15.70 3.05
N PHE A 217 -17.94 15.68 1.87
CA PHE A 217 -18.70 14.59 1.31
C PHE A 217 -17.95 13.99 0.12
N ASP A 218 -18.34 12.79 -0.30
CA ASP A 218 -17.87 12.20 -1.56
C ASP A 218 -18.99 11.33 -2.14
N ILE A 219 -19.19 11.36 -3.47
CA ILE A 219 -20.23 10.57 -4.12
C ILE A 219 -19.65 9.65 -5.18
N THR A 220 -20.03 8.37 -5.14
CA THR A 220 -19.65 7.41 -6.17
C THR A 220 -20.79 7.24 -7.16
N VAL A 221 -20.53 7.33 -8.46
CA VAL A 221 -21.53 7.16 -9.51
C VAL A 221 -21.58 5.74 -10.09
N SER A 222 -22.62 5.46 -10.89
CA SER A 222 -22.83 4.18 -11.57
C SER A 222 -22.03 4.00 -12.86
N SER A 223 -21.12 4.90 -13.19
CA SER A 223 -20.32 4.86 -14.42
C SER A 223 -18.94 4.24 -14.18
N PRO A 224 -18.40 3.40 -15.09
CA PRO A 224 -17.06 2.82 -14.97
C PRO A 224 -15.92 3.85 -15.08
N LEU A 225 -16.23 5.12 -15.35
CA LEU A 225 -15.27 6.23 -15.30
C LEU A 225 -15.10 6.80 -13.87
N HIS A 226 -16.03 6.50 -12.96
CA HIS A 226 -16.09 6.98 -11.57
C HIS A 226 -15.81 8.48 -11.39
N ASN A 227 -16.30 9.30 -12.32
CA ASN A 227 -16.26 10.78 -12.27
C ASN A 227 -17.66 11.38 -12.19
N PHE A 228 -17.77 12.62 -11.70
CA PHE A 228 -19.06 13.28 -11.51
C PHE A 228 -18.92 14.80 -11.49
N ILE A 229 -19.88 15.50 -12.09
CA ILE A 229 -19.86 16.97 -12.27
C ILE A 229 -20.33 17.66 -10.96
N ALA A 230 -19.62 17.41 -9.85
CA ALA A 230 -19.72 18.14 -8.57
C ALA A 230 -18.68 19.24 -8.54
N ASN A 231 -18.82 20.13 -9.50
CA ASN A 231 -17.72 20.91 -9.98
C ASN A 231 -16.44 20.02 -10.47
N ASN A 232 -16.32 18.61 -10.41
CA ASN A 232 -15.93 17.56 -11.52
C ASN A 232 -15.08 16.10 -11.49
N PHE A 233 -14.85 15.12 -10.51
CA PHE A 233 -13.46 14.42 -10.25
C PHE A 233 -13.11 12.83 -9.85
N VAL A 234 -11.81 12.21 -9.78
CA VAL A 234 -11.30 10.69 -9.58
C VAL A 234 -9.76 10.18 -9.12
N VAL A 235 -9.37 8.96 -8.50
CA VAL A 235 -7.92 8.43 -8.02
C VAL A 235 -7.38 6.84 -7.94
N SER A 236 -6.18 6.40 -7.32
CA SER A 236 -5.41 5.01 -7.32
C SER A 236 -4.23 4.57 -6.24
N ASN A 237 -3.56 3.31 -6.18
CA ASN A 237 -2.75 2.58 -5.01
C ASN A 237 -1.37 1.64 -5.24
N CYS A 238 -0.90 0.61 -4.39
CA CYS A 238 0.52 0.20 -3.80
C CYS A 238 1.23 -1.33 -3.74
N GLY A 239 2.49 -1.65 -3.18
CA GLY A 239 3.24 -3.00 -2.74
C GLY A 239 4.88 -3.21 -2.59
N VAL A 240 5.59 -4.42 -2.40
CA VAL A 240 7.13 -4.69 -2.04
C VAL A 240 8.00 -6.03 -2.40
N ARG A 241 9.40 -6.06 -2.55
CA ARG A 241 10.49 -7.18 -2.76
C ARG A 241 12.04 -6.83 -2.46
N LEU A 242 13.02 -7.79 -2.31
CA LEU A 242 14.54 -7.60 -2.24
C LEU A 242 15.46 -8.61 -3.03
N LEU A 243 16.61 -8.13 -3.59
CA LEU A 243 17.69 -8.90 -4.28
C LEU A 243 19.09 -8.73 -3.63
N ARG A 244 20.01 -9.71 -3.78
CA ARG A 244 21.47 -9.62 -3.46
C ARG A 244 22.34 -9.63 -4.72
N THR A 245 23.61 -9.21 -4.61
CA THR A 245 24.65 -9.34 -5.66
C THR A 245 25.96 -9.89 -5.07
N ASN A 246 26.91 -10.25 -5.94
CA ASN A 246 28.30 -10.55 -5.58
C ASN A 246 29.18 -9.29 -5.48
N LEU A 247 28.65 -8.11 -5.83
CA LEU A 247 29.39 -6.84 -5.90
C LEU A 247 29.55 -6.21 -4.51
N THR A 248 30.57 -5.37 -4.36
CA THR A 248 30.84 -4.55 -3.17
C THR A 248 30.80 -3.05 -3.48
N SER A 249 30.85 -2.21 -2.45
CA SER A 249 31.03 -0.76 -2.57
C SER A 249 32.33 -0.34 -3.27
N ASN A 250 33.31 -1.24 -3.40
CA ASN A 250 34.55 -0.97 -4.13
C ASN A 250 34.37 -1.16 -5.64
N ASP A 251 33.36 -1.93 -6.06
CA ASP A 251 33.04 -2.18 -7.46
C ASP A 251 32.14 -1.10 -8.08
N LEU A 252 31.49 -0.29 -7.23
CA LEU A 252 30.53 0.76 -7.64
C LEU A 252 30.98 2.16 -7.17
N ASP A 253 31.76 2.83 -8.03
CA ASP A 253 31.99 4.28 -7.90
C ASP A 253 30.70 5.11 -8.10
N GLU A 254 30.73 6.40 -7.76
CA GLU A 254 29.56 7.29 -7.88
C GLU A 254 29.01 7.36 -9.32
N LYS A 255 29.87 7.24 -10.35
CA LYS A 255 29.47 7.26 -11.76
C LYS A 255 28.75 5.97 -12.16
N ARG A 256 29.20 4.81 -11.66
CA ARG A 256 28.51 3.52 -11.82
C ARG A 256 27.17 3.51 -11.10
N VAL A 257 27.10 3.99 -9.85
CA VAL A 257 25.83 4.14 -9.11
C VAL A 257 24.85 5.04 -9.87
N ARG A 258 25.30 6.21 -10.35
CA ARG A 258 24.48 7.11 -11.19
C ARG A 258 23.99 6.42 -12.45
N GLY A 259 24.87 5.75 -13.19
CA GLY A 259 24.52 5.00 -14.40
C GLY A 259 23.49 3.90 -14.16
N LEU A 260 23.61 3.15 -13.06
CA LEU A 260 22.66 2.10 -12.67
C LEU A 260 21.28 2.69 -12.34
N VAL A 261 21.22 3.75 -11.54
CA VAL A 261 19.96 4.42 -11.18
C VAL A 261 19.28 5.01 -12.42
N ASP A 262 20.04 5.66 -13.29
CA ASP A 262 19.53 6.23 -14.55
C ASP A 262 19.03 5.15 -15.50
N GLN A 263 19.76 4.05 -15.64
CA GLN A 263 19.37 2.94 -16.50
C GLN A 263 18.18 2.17 -15.93
N MET A 264 18.06 2.03 -14.60
CA MET A 264 16.85 1.49 -13.95
C MET A 264 15.63 2.40 -14.14
N PHE A 265 15.78 3.72 -14.00
CA PHE A 265 14.70 4.69 -14.25
C PHE A 265 14.25 4.68 -15.71
N ALA A 266 15.17 4.48 -16.67
CA ALA A 266 14.84 4.28 -18.08
C ALA A 266 14.27 2.88 -18.38
N ASN A 267 14.62 1.87 -17.57
CA ASN A 267 14.17 0.49 -17.76
C ASN A 267 12.78 0.22 -17.18
N VAL A 268 12.42 0.86 -16.06
CA VAL A 268 11.22 0.55 -15.28
C VAL A 268 10.28 1.77 -15.25
N PRO A 269 9.11 1.71 -15.93
CA PRO A 269 8.12 2.79 -15.92
C PRO A 269 7.71 3.23 -14.50
N SER A 270 7.71 4.54 -14.28
CA SER A 270 7.40 5.18 -13.00
C SER A 270 6.55 6.43 -13.21
N GLY A 271 5.78 6.84 -12.20
CA GLY A 271 4.78 7.90 -12.29
C GLY A 271 3.33 7.40 -12.22
N VAL A 272 2.42 8.28 -11.77
CA VAL A 272 0.97 8.07 -11.89
C VAL A 272 0.60 8.01 -13.38
N GLY A 273 -0.19 7.00 -13.78
CA GLY A 273 -0.58 6.81 -15.19
C GLY A 273 0.53 6.29 -16.12
N SER A 274 1.74 6.07 -15.61
CA SER A 274 2.82 5.42 -16.38
C SER A 274 2.40 4.05 -16.88
N LYS A 275 2.81 3.71 -18.11
CA LYS A 275 2.45 2.46 -18.77
C LYS A 275 3.62 1.50 -18.82
N GLY A 276 3.32 0.21 -18.61
CA GLY A 276 4.27 -0.89 -18.79
C GLY A 276 4.81 -0.98 -20.21
N LYS A 277 6.00 -1.58 -20.35
CA LYS A 277 6.61 -1.86 -21.67
C LYS A 277 5.87 -2.94 -22.45
N VAL A 278 5.23 -3.88 -21.75
CA VAL A 278 4.48 -5.01 -22.32
C VAL A 278 3.05 -4.59 -22.63
N ARG A 279 2.50 -5.06 -23.75
CA ARG A 279 1.09 -4.89 -24.13
C ARG A 279 0.39 -6.24 -24.04
N LEU A 280 -0.33 -6.48 -22.94
CA LEU A 280 -1.15 -7.68 -22.80
C LEU A 280 -2.43 -7.60 -23.63
N GLY A 281 -2.81 -8.72 -24.23
CA GLY A 281 -4.18 -9.02 -24.64
C GLY A 281 -5.08 -9.42 -23.47
N GLY A 282 -6.39 -9.50 -23.72
CA GLY A 282 -7.41 -9.77 -22.69
C GLY A 282 -7.29 -11.12 -21.99
N LYS A 283 -6.70 -12.15 -22.64
CA LYS A 283 -6.45 -13.47 -22.04
C LYS A 283 -5.15 -13.53 -21.24
N GLU A 284 -4.11 -12.82 -21.67
CA GLU A 284 -2.81 -12.83 -20.99
C GLU A 284 -2.88 -12.17 -19.61
N ILE A 285 -3.77 -11.19 -19.40
CA ILE A 285 -4.04 -10.64 -18.06
C ILE A 285 -4.73 -11.64 -17.14
N GLU A 286 -5.55 -12.57 -17.66
CA GLU A 286 -6.19 -13.62 -16.86
C GLU A 286 -5.14 -14.64 -16.39
N GLU A 287 -4.22 -15.02 -17.29
CA GLU A 287 -3.06 -15.86 -16.97
C GLU A 287 -2.12 -15.18 -15.94
N VAL A 288 -1.87 -13.87 -16.06
CA VAL A 288 -1.13 -13.08 -15.04
C VAL A 288 -1.85 -13.11 -13.67
N LEU A 289 -3.17 -13.01 -13.66
CA LEU A 289 -3.97 -13.01 -12.43
C LEU A 289 -4.00 -14.40 -11.76
N GLU A 290 -3.88 -15.50 -12.51
CA GLU A 290 -3.92 -16.86 -11.96
C GLU A 290 -2.54 -17.47 -11.67
N GLU A 291 -1.50 -17.08 -12.42
CA GLU A 291 -0.14 -17.63 -12.29
C GLU A 291 0.90 -16.69 -11.65
N GLY A 292 0.65 -15.38 -11.65
CA GLY A 292 1.54 -14.40 -11.02
C GLY A 292 2.98 -14.42 -11.53
N ALA A 293 3.96 -14.60 -10.62
CA ALA A 293 5.37 -14.63 -11.01
C ALA A 293 5.74 -15.81 -11.92
N LYS A 294 5.00 -16.92 -11.87
CA LYS A 294 5.21 -18.07 -12.77
C LYS A 294 5.03 -17.66 -14.23
N TRP A 295 3.91 -17.01 -14.56
CA TRP A 295 3.66 -16.48 -15.92
C TRP A 295 4.79 -15.56 -16.38
N ALA A 296 5.26 -14.69 -15.49
CA ALA A 296 6.35 -13.77 -15.82
C ALA A 296 7.65 -14.53 -16.16
N VAL A 297 8.03 -15.53 -15.37
CA VAL A 297 9.20 -16.38 -15.62
C VAL A 297 9.06 -17.21 -16.90
N ASP A 298 7.90 -17.83 -17.14
CA ASP A 298 7.66 -18.64 -18.34
C ASP A 298 7.61 -17.78 -19.62
N ASN A 299 7.25 -16.49 -19.51
CA ASN A 299 7.39 -15.48 -20.58
C ASN A 299 8.78 -14.80 -20.60
N GLY A 300 9.79 -15.37 -19.94
CA GLY A 300 11.20 -14.95 -20.01
C GLY A 300 11.63 -13.85 -19.04
N TYR A 301 10.72 -13.32 -18.22
CA TYR A 301 11.01 -12.27 -17.23
C TYR A 301 11.66 -12.83 -15.95
N GLY A 302 12.92 -13.25 -16.07
CA GLY A 302 13.76 -13.69 -14.96
C GLY A 302 14.12 -15.16 -15.04
N TRP A 303 14.31 -15.81 -13.90
CA TRP A 303 14.86 -17.17 -13.83
C TRP A 303 13.94 -18.11 -13.03
N LYS A 304 13.92 -19.40 -13.38
CA LYS A 304 13.10 -20.41 -12.67
C LYS A 304 13.47 -20.56 -11.19
N GLU A 305 14.73 -20.30 -10.84
CA GLU A 305 15.21 -20.25 -9.45
C GLU A 305 14.67 -19.05 -8.65
N ASP A 306 14.15 -17.99 -9.29
CA ASP A 306 13.55 -16.85 -8.57
C ASP A 306 12.29 -17.29 -7.79
N LEU A 307 11.51 -18.22 -8.35
CA LEU A 307 10.21 -18.63 -7.81
C LEU A 307 10.31 -19.28 -6.43
N GLU A 308 11.39 -20.01 -6.14
CA GLU A 308 11.60 -20.64 -4.83
C GLU A 308 11.87 -19.62 -3.71
N PHE A 309 12.24 -18.38 -4.06
CA PHE A 309 12.51 -17.29 -3.12
C PHE A 309 11.42 -16.20 -3.14
N ILE A 310 10.21 -16.52 -3.62
CA ILE A 310 9.04 -15.64 -3.55
C ILE A 310 8.01 -16.25 -2.59
N GLU A 311 7.36 -15.44 -1.77
CA GLU A 311 6.25 -15.86 -0.93
C GLU A 311 5.11 -16.51 -1.78
N GLU A 312 4.56 -17.64 -1.34
CA GLU A 312 3.66 -18.51 -2.15
C GLU A 312 4.26 -18.99 -3.49
N LYS A 313 5.58 -18.98 -3.62
CA LYS A 313 6.31 -19.14 -4.89
C LYS A 313 5.87 -18.14 -5.98
N GLY A 314 5.30 -17.02 -5.56
CA GLY A 314 4.72 -15.99 -6.42
C GLY A 314 3.38 -16.34 -7.07
N GLN A 315 2.71 -17.40 -6.60
CA GLN A 315 1.39 -17.82 -7.07
C GLN A 315 0.47 -18.25 -5.91
N MET A 316 -0.48 -17.40 -5.54
CA MET A 316 -1.66 -17.83 -4.79
C MET A 316 -2.58 -18.66 -5.70
N LYS A 317 -2.53 -19.99 -5.55
CA LYS A 317 -3.31 -20.98 -6.33
C LYS A 317 -4.82 -20.92 -6.11
N THR A 318 -5.30 -20.08 -5.20
CA THR A 318 -6.73 -19.80 -4.98
C THR A 318 -7.22 -18.62 -5.82
N ALA A 319 -6.39 -18.06 -6.70
CA ALA A 319 -6.81 -17.05 -7.66
C ALA A 319 -7.84 -17.61 -8.67
N ASP A 320 -8.75 -16.76 -9.10
CA ASP A 320 -9.81 -17.00 -10.08
C ASP A 320 -10.03 -15.69 -10.86
N SER A 321 -9.59 -15.64 -12.12
CA SER A 321 -9.66 -14.41 -12.92
C SER A 321 -11.09 -14.04 -13.35
N SER A 322 -12.03 -14.99 -13.30
CA SER A 322 -13.44 -14.74 -13.61
C SER A 322 -14.14 -13.88 -12.56
N LEU A 323 -13.59 -13.84 -11.34
CA LEU A 323 -14.07 -13.05 -10.20
C LEU A 323 -13.42 -11.66 -10.13
N VAL A 324 -12.58 -11.30 -11.10
CA VAL A 324 -11.95 -9.98 -11.25
C VAL A 324 -12.69 -9.17 -12.32
N SER A 325 -13.11 -7.95 -11.99
CA SER A 325 -13.90 -7.12 -12.90
C SER A 325 -13.12 -6.69 -14.15
N GLU A 326 -13.81 -6.48 -15.27
CA GLU A 326 -13.23 -5.93 -16.49
C GLU A 326 -12.67 -4.50 -16.29
N ASP A 327 -13.18 -3.77 -15.29
CA ASP A 327 -12.58 -2.49 -14.85
C ASP A 327 -11.22 -2.72 -14.19
N ALA A 328 -11.07 -3.75 -13.34
CA ALA A 328 -9.80 -4.11 -12.72
C ALA A 328 -8.80 -4.65 -13.75
N LYS A 329 -9.22 -5.52 -14.68
CA LYS A 329 -8.39 -6.00 -15.80
C LYS A 329 -7.92 -4.83 -16.68
N ARG A 330 -8.84 -3.95 -17.10
CA ARG A 330 -8.54 -2.75 -17.92
C ARG A 330 -7.61 -1.74 -17.23
N ARG A 331 -7.69 -1.59 -15.90
CA ARG A 331 -6.72 -0.80 -15.11
C ARG A 331 -5.37 -1.50 -14.93
N GLY A 332 -5.36 -2.84 -14.88
CA GLY A 332 -4.17 -3.67 -14.73
C GLY A 332 -3.31 -3.78 -15.99
N ILE A 333 -3.91 -4.14 -17.14
CA ILE A 333 -3.24 -4.34 -18.44
C ILE A 333 -2.16 -3.27 -18.74
N PRO A 334 -2.45 -1.95 -18.73
CA PRO A 334 -1.46 -0.95 -19.08
C PRO A 334 -0.43 -0.69 -17.98
N GLN A 335 -0.58 -1.24 -16.76
CA GLN A 335 0.26 -0.94 -15.59
C GLN A 335 1.13 -2.12 -15.15
N LEU A 336 1.03 -3.31 -15.77
CA LEU A 336 1.92 -4.42 -15.44
C LEU A 336 3.36 -4.09 -15.86
N GLY A 337 4.31 -4.33 -14.96
CA GLY A 337 5.68 -3.86 -15.15
C GLY A 337 5.77 -2.34 -14.98
N SER A 338 5.26 -1.81 -13.87
CA SER A 338 5.45 -0.42 -13.46
C SER A 338 5.70 -0.30 -11.97
N LEU A 339 6.55 0.66 -11.60
CA LEU A 339 6.65 1.12 -10.21
C LEU A 339 5.33 1.75 -9.79
N GLY A 340 4.85 2.78 -10.50
CA GLY A 340 3.75 3.62 -10.01
C GLY A 340 4.27 4.84 -9.27
N ALA A 341 3.67 5.17 -8.12
CA ALA A 341 3.99 6.37 -7.35
C ALA A 341 3.74 6.18 -5.85
N GLY A 342 4.00 7.22 -5.04
CA GLY A 342 3.83 7.19 -3.59
C GLY A 342 5.08 6.65 -2.88
N ASN A 343 4.91 5.72 -1.94
CA ASN A 343 6.03 5.10 -1.22
C ASN A 343 6.89 4.17 -2.10
N HIS A 344 6.46 3.86 -3.32
CA HIS A 344 7.17 3.00 -4.26
C HIS A 344 8.56 3.49 -4.67
N PHE A 345 9.48 2.54 -4.91
CA PHE A 345 10.86 2.80 -5.30
C PHE A 345 11.58 1.58 -5.91
N LEU A 346 12.72 1.82 -6.56
CA LEU A 346 13.85 0.87 -6.60
C LEU A 346 14.99 1.50 -5.82
N GLU A 347 15.79 0.70 -5.11
CA GLU A 347 16.89 1.22 -4.32
C GLU A 347 18.12 0.31 -4.38
N ILE A 348 19.25 0.83 -4.86
CA ILE A 348 20.56 0.22 -4.73
C ILE A 348 21.07 0.52 -3.32
N GLN A 349 21.38 -0.52 -2.56
CA GLN A 349 21.79 -0.44 -1.17
C GLN A 349 23.16 -1.10 -0.98
N ARG A 350 23.92 -0.66 0.01
CA ARG A 350 25.09 -1.38 0.55
C ARG A 350 24.75 -1.97 1.92
N VAL A 351 25.28 -3.15 2.23
CA VAL A 351 25.24 -3.71 3.59
C VAL A 351 26.19 -2.92 4.49
N GLU A 352 25.66 -2.28 5.53
CA GLU A 352 26.43 -1.47 6.48
C GLU A 352 26.78 -2.26 7.74
N GLU A 353 25.84 -3.04 8.24
CA GLU A 353 25.99 -3.89 9.43
C GLU A 353 25.42 -5.28 9.17
N ILE A 354 26.08 -6.29 9.73
CA ILE A 354 25.64 -7.68 9.80
C ILE A 354 25.60 -8.00 11.29
N TYR A 355 24.47 -8.52 11.76
CA TYR A 355 24.22 -8.80 13.18
C TYR A 355 24.27 -10.29 13.48
N GLU A 356 23.80 -11.13 12.55
CA GLU A 356 23.88 -12.59 12.63
C GLU A 356 24.61 -13.15 11.39
N PRO A 357 25.95 -13.33 11.44
CA PRO A 357 26.75 -13.71 10.27
C PRO A 357 26.30 -15.02 9.59
N GLU A 358 25.97 -16.06 10.35
CA GLU A 358 25.54 -17.35 9.75
C GLU A 358 24.17 -17.27 9.06
N VAL A 359 23.24 -16.47 9.61
CA VAL A 359 21.93 -16.24 8.97
C VAL A 359 22.09 -15.34 7.75
N ALA A 360 22.91 -14.30 7.84
CA ALA A 360 23.22 -13.41 6.72
C ALA A 360 23.83 -14.20 5.56
N LYS A 361 24.84 -15.04 5.85
CA LYS A 361 25.48 -15.94 4.89
C LYS A 361 24.49 -16.94 4.28
N THR A 362 23.57 -17.48 5.08
CA THR A 362 22.48 -18.34 4.59
C THR A 362 21.58 -17.58 3.60
N PHE A 363 21.34 -16.28 3.81
CA PHE A 363 20.63 -15.40 2.89
C PHE A 363 21.50 -14.83 1.74
N GLY A 364 22.77 -15.27 1.61
CA GLY A 364 23.70 -14.81 0.59
C GLY A 364 24.29 -13.41 0.83
N ILE A 365 24.23 -12.91 2.08
CA ILE A 365 24.89 -11.69 2.56
C ILE A 365 26.11 -12.09 3.38
N GLU A 366 27.29 -12.03 2.77
CA GLU A 366 28.54 -12.53 3.34
C GLU A 366 29.42 -11.43 3.93
N ASN A 367 29.34 -10.20 3.39
CA ASN A 367 30.31 -9.14 3.69
C ASN A 367 29.65 -7.77 3.90
N LYS A 368 30.24 -6.95 4.79
CA LYS A 368 29.97 -5.51 4.82
C LYS A 368 30.43 -4.87 3.51
N GLY A 369 29.70 -3.87 3.05
CA GLY A 369 29.89 -3.23 1.76
C GLY A 369 29.26 -3.98 0.57
N GLN A 370 28.75 -5.20 0.75
CA GLN A 370 28.08 -5.95 -0.33
C GLN A 370 26.84 -5.20 -0.84
N ILE A 371 26.59 -5.27 -2.15
CA ILE A 371 25.51 -4.53 -2.82
C ILE A 371 24.24 -5.39 -2.93
N ALA A 372 23.11 -4.76 -2.63
CA ALA A 372 21.76 -5.32 -2.71
C ALA A 372 20.83 -4.36 -3.49
N VAL A 373 19.68 -4.85 -3.98
CA VAL A 373 18.68 -4.01 -4.68
C VAL A 373 17.28 -4.31 -4.16
N MET A 374 16.62 -3.31 -3.58
CA MET A 374 15.26 -3.40 -3.07
C MET A 374 14.24 -2.84 -4.08
N ILE A 375 13.05 -3.44 -4.15
CA ILE A 375 12.00 -3.17 -5.15
C ILE A 375 10.66 -2.96 -4.43
N HIS A 376 10.17 -1.72 -4.34
CA HIS A 376 8.93 -1.38 -3.63
C HIS A 376 7.81 -1.09 -4.66
N THR A 377 7.03 -2.10 -5.07
CA THR A 377 5.72 -1.94 -5.76
C THR A 377 4.81 -3.18 -5.69
N GLY A 378 3.51 -3.05 -6.00
CA GLY A 378 2.53 -4.13 -5.96
C GLY A 378 1.47 -4.10 -7.05
N SER A 379 0.21 -4.26 -6.67
CA SER A 379 -0.92 -4.65 -7.52
C SER A 379 -1.49 -3.54 -8.41
N ARG A 380 -0.90 -2.34 -8.33
CA ARG A 380 -1.21 -1.16 -9.15
C ARG A 380 -2.71 -0.81 -9.13
N GLY A 381 -3.25 -0.27 -10.22
CA GLY A 381 -4.68 0.02 -10.35
C GLY A 381 -5.59 -1.20 -10.36
N CYS A 382 -5.06 -2.41 -10.60
CA CYS A 382 -5.83 -3.65 -10.64
C CYS A 382 -6.31 -4.04 -9.23
N GLY A 383 -5.38 -4.20 -8.28
CA GLY A 383 -5.72 -4.56 -6.90
C GLY A 383 -6.52 -3.48 -6.16
N HIS A 384 -6.33 -2.20 -6.50
CA HIS A 384 -7.22 -1.13 -6.04
C HIS A 384 -8.67 -1.40 -6.46
N GLN A 385 -8.90 -1.68 -7.74
CA GLN A 385 -10.25 -1.85 -8.27
C GLN A 385 -10.92 -3.11 -7.70
N ILE A 386 -10.17 -4.22 -7.58
CA ILE A 386 -10.63 -5.43 -6.87
C ILE A 386 -11.10 -5.06 -5.45
N CYS A 387 -10.31 -4.31 -4.70
CA CYS A 387 -10.72 -3.87 -3.36
C CYS A 387 -11.99 -2.99 -3.41
N THR A 388 -12.05 -2.00 -4.33
CA THR A 388 -13.21 -1.11 -4.53
C THR A 388 -14.50 -1.86 -4.83
N ASP A 389 -14.43 -2.88 -5.68
CA ASP A 389 -15.58 -3.64 -6.11
C ASP A 389 -16.10 -4.53 -4.97
N TYR A 390 -15.21 -5.27 -4.31
CA TYR A 390 -15.59 -6.16 -3.21
C TYR A 390 -15.95 -5.45 -1.92
N LEU A 391 -15.42 -4.25 -1.63
CA LEU A 391 -15.92 -3.44 -0.49
C LEU A 391 -17.44 -3.23 -0.58
N ARG A 392 -17.96 -2.90 -1.77
CA ARG A 392 -19.41 -2.71 -2.01
C ARG A 392 -20.21 -4.01 -1.84
N VAL A 393 -19.60 -5.16 -2.09
CA VAL A 393 -20.21 -6.49 -1.87
C VAL A 393 -20.24 -6.79 -0.38
N LEU A 394 -19.12 -6.62 0.33
CA LEU A 394 -19.00 -6.98 1.74
C LEU A 394 -19.73 -5.98 2.66
N GLU A 395 -19.88 -4.70 2.29
CA GLU A 395 -20.80 -3.77 2.97
C GLU A 395 -22.26 -4.25 2.96
N ARG A 396 -22.69 -4.95 1.89
CA ARG A 396 -24.02 -5.57 1.81
C ARG A 396 -24.06 -6.87 2.60
N ALA A 397 -22.96 -7.63 2.59
CA ALA A 397 -22.82 -8.85 3.38
C ALA A 397 -22.96 -8.59 4.89
N VAL A 398 -22.36 -7.51 5.43
CA VAL A 398 -22.55 -7.07 6.83
C VAL A 398 -24.04 -6.99 7.20
N ARG A 399 -24.88 -6.41 6.33
CA ARG A 399 -26.32 -6.30 6.54
C ARG A 399 -27.05 -7.64 6.36
N LYS A 400 -26.70 -8.39 5.30
CA LYS A 400 -27.25 -9.73 4.97
C LYS A 400 -27.04 -10.74 6.10
N TYR A 401 -25.88 -10.66 6.78
CA TYR A 401 -25.47 -11.57 7.85
C TYR A 401 -25.59 -10.95 9.26
N ASN A 402 -26.22 -9.77 9.38
CA ASN A 402 -26.47 -9.05 10.63
C ASN A 402 -25.22 -8.92 11.55
N ILE A 403 -24.09 -8.51 10.96
CA ILE A 403 -22.82 -8.32 11.66
C ILE A 403 -22.82 -6.95 12.35
N ASP A 404 -22.77 -6.94 13.68
CA ASP A 404 -22.56 -5.75 14.50
C ASP A 404 -21.10 -5.27 14.34
N LEU A 405 -20.90 -4.00 13.95
CA LEU A 405 -19.59 -3.39 13.70
C LEU A 405 -19.57 -1.94 14.23
N PRO A 406 -18.53 -1.51 14.98
CA PRO A 406 -18.44 -0.15 15.49
C PRO A 406 -18.07 0.88 14.41
N ASP A 407 -17.51 0.43 13.28
CA ASP A 407 -17.13 1.25 12.12
C ASP A 407 -17.53 0.52 10.83
N ARG A 408 -18.22 1.22 9.93
CA ARG A 408 -18.59 0.75 8.59
C ARG A 408 -17.38 0.36 7.74
N GLN A 409 -16.22 0.98 7.97
CA GLN A 409 -14.98 0.67 7.26
C GLN A 409 -14.42 -0.74 7.57
N LEU A 410 -14.94 -1.42 8.61
CA LEU A 410 -14.67 -2.84 8.87
C LEU A 410 -15.59 -3.81 8.09
N ALA A 411 -16.17 -3.34 6.99
CA ALA A 411 -16.97 -4.15 6.07
C ALA A 411 -16.34 -5.53 5.83
N CYS A 412 -17.12 -6.59 6.09
CA CYS A 412 -16.64 -7.96 6.12
C CYS A 412 -17.78 -8.94 5.79
N ALA A 413 -17.43 -10.20 5.50
CA ALA A 413 -18.38 -11.27 5.30
C ALA A 413 -17.90 -12.58 5.97
N PRO A 414 -18.81 -13.47 6.42
CA PRO A 414 -18.43 -14.74 7.03
C PRO A 414 -17.65 -15.62 6.06
N VAL A 415 -16.62 -16.31 6.53
CA VAL A 415 -15.69 -17.11 5.68
C VAL A 415 -16.36 -18.16 4.78
N LYS A 416 -17.54 -18.67 5.18
CA LYS A 416 -18.37 -19.62 4.41
C LYS A 416 -19.40 -18.96 3.48
N SER A 417 -19.40 -17.63 3.37
CA SER A 417 -20.25 -16.91 2.43
C SER A 417 -19.60 -16.82 1.06
N LYS A 418 -20.42 -16.85 0.00
CA LYS A 418 -19.95 -16.58 -1.36
C LYS A 418 -19.26 -15.22 -1.46
N GLU A 419 -19.77 -14.20 -0.76
CA GLU A 419 -19.15 -12.88 -0.71
C GLU A 419 -17.71 -12.91 -0.18
N ALA A 420 -17.41 -13.70 0.84
CA ALA A 420 -16.05 -13.85 1.37
C ALA A 420 -15.16 -14.71 0.47
N GLU A 421 -15.69 -15.83 -0.05
CA GLU A 421 -14.96 -16.72 -0.96
C GLU A 421 -14.55 -15.99 -2.24
N ASP A 422 -15.49 -15.28 -2.88
CA ASP A 422 -15.25 -14.55 -4.11
C ASP A 422 -14.21 -13.44 -3.91
N TYR A 423 -14.31 -12.69 -2.81
CA TYR A 423 -13.32 -11.67 -2.48
C TYR A 423 -11.93 -12.29 -2.23
N PHE A 424 -11.83 -13.40 -1.49
CA PHE A 424 -10.55 -14.04 -1.22
C PHE A 424 -9.86 -14.52 -2.51
N LYS A 425 -10.63 -15.09 -3.46
CA LYS A 425 -10.12 -15.48 -4.78
C LYS A 425 -9.67 -14.27 -5.61
N ALA A 426 -10.48 -13.22 -5.70
CA ALA A 426 -10.12 -12.01 -6.44
C ALA A 426 -8.93 -11.24 -5.80
N MET A 427 -8.82 -11.26 -4.48
CA MET A 427 -7.68 -10.70 -3.72
C MET A 427 -6.40 -11.48 -4.00
N ALA A 428 -6.47 -12.82 -4.11
CA ALA A 428 -5.37 -13.65 -4.56
C ALA A 428 -4.92 -13.30 -6.00
N CYS A 429 -5.85 -12.97 -6.91
CA CYS A 429 -5.52 -12.44 -8.23
C CYS A 429 -4.73 -11.11 -8.15
N GLY A 430 -5.15 -10.21 -7.26
CA GLY A 430 -4.43 -8.97 -6.97
C GLY A 430 -3.00 -9.19 -6.44
N ALA A 431 -2.79 -10.22 -5.61
CA ALA A 431 -1.48 -10.64 -5.15
C ALA A 431 -0.61 -11.22 -6.27
N ASN A 432 -1.18 -12.08 -7.13
CA ASN A 432 -0.50 -12.65 -8.29
C ASN A 432 -0.04 -11.56 -9.27
N PHE A 433 -0.90 -10.59 -9.61
CA PHE A 433 -0.51 -9.44 -10.41
C PHE A 433 0.66 -8.65 -9.77
N ALA A 434 0.67 -8.52 -8.44
CA ALA A 434 1.77 -7.87 -7.72
C ALA A 434 3.09 -8.66 -7.80
N PHE A 435 3.03 -9.99 -7.68
CA PHE A 435 4.19 -10.87 -7.85
C PHE A 435 4.73 -10.82 -9.29
N ALA A 436 3.86 -10.88 -10.30
CA ALA A 436 4.21 -10.72 -11.71
C ALA A 436 4.90 -9.36 -11.98
N ASN A 437 4.32 -8.27 -11.46
CA ASN A 437 4.87 -6.93 -11.59
C ASN A 437 6.31 -6.83 -11.04
N ARG A 438 6.55 -7.35 -9.83
CA ARG A 438 7.89 -7.35 -9.22
C ARG A 438 8.87 -8.30 -9.89
N GLN A 439 8.40 -9.39 -10.48
CA GLN A 439 9.21 -10.33 -11.25
C GLN A 439 9.69 -9.70 -12.57
N MET A 440 8.82 -9.01 -13.31
CA MET A 440 9.20 -8.24 -14.51
C MET A 440 10.17 -7.11 -14.20
N ILE A 441 9.96 -6.41 -13.09
CA ILE A 441 10.89 -5.37 -12.61
C ILE A 441 12.24 -5.97 -12.22
N THR A 442 12.27 -7.16 -11.62
CA THR A 442 13.53 -7.88 -11.29
C THR A 442 14.34 -8.18 -12.56
N HIS A 443 13.69 -8.61 -13.65
CA HIS A 443 14.34 -8.80 -14.94
C HIS A 443 14.92 -7.50 -15.52
N TRP A 444 14.17 -6.40 -15.50
CA TRP A 444 14.65 -5.10 -16.00
C TRP A 444 15.71 -4.42 -15.11
N VAL A 445 15.76 -4.75 -13.82
CA VAL A 445 16.88 -4.41 -12.92
C VAL A 445 18.13 -5.19 -13.32
N ARG A 446 18.01 -6.48 -13.64
CA ARG A 446 19.14 -7.29 -14.17
C ARG A 446 19.69 -6.70 -15.47
N GLU A 447 18.84 -6.42 -16.45
CA GLU A 447 19.25 -5.73 -17.70
C GLU A 447 19.99 -4.40 -17.43
N ALA A 448 19.55 -3.62 -16.43
CA ALA A 448 20.17 -2.35 -16.10
C ALA A 448 21.60 -2.54 -15.55
N PHE A 449 21.81 -3.53 -14.68
CA PHE A 449 23.14 -3.89 -14.22
C PHE A 449 24.03 -4.41 -15.35
N GLU A 450 23.50 -5.31 -16.19
CA GLU A 450 24.24 -5.89 -17.33
C GLU A 450 24.72 -4.81 -18.30
N LYS A 451 23.83 -3.89 -18.69
CA LYS A 451 24.13 -2.81 -19.62
C LYS A 451 25.08 -1.75 -19.03
N THR A 452 25.04 -1.50 -17.72
CA THR A 452 25.90 -0.49 -17.08
C THR A 452 27.28 -1.02 -16.71
N LEU A 453 27.40 -2.30 -16.36
CA LEU A 453 28.64 -2.89 -15.83
C LEU A 453 29.35 -3.83 -16.82
N ASN A 454 28.67 -4.25 -17.89
CA ASN A 454 29.20 -5.13 -18.95
C ASN A 454 29.68 -6.52 -18.44
N TYR A 455 28.92 -7.08 -17.49
CA TYR A 455 28.98 -8.47 -17.02
C TYR A 455 27.56 -9.03 -17.01
N SER A 456 27.38 -10.36 -17.03
CA SER A 456 26.01 -10.91 -16.89
C SER A 456 25.49 -10.75 -15.46
N ALA A 457 24.18 -10.61 -15.31
CA ALA A 457 23.52 -10.57 -14.02
C ALA A 457 23.72 -11.87 -13.22
N LYS A 458 24.03 -12.97 -13.91
CA LYS A 458 24.34 -14.27 -13.29
C LYS A 458 25.74 -14.29 -12.67
N ASP A 459 26.74 -13.73 -13.35
CA ASP A 459 28.12 -13.63 -12.85
C ASP A 459 28.22 -12.62 -11.69
N MET A 460 27.52 -11.49 -11.83
CA MET A 460 27.31 -10.52 -10.74
C MET A 460 26.36 -11.05 -9.65
N GLY A 461 25.78 -12.25 -9.81
CA GLY A 461 25.02 -12.94 -8.79
C GLY A 461 23.75 -12.22 -8.33
N LEU A 462 23.03 -11.54 -9.24
CA LEU A 462 21.76 -10.83 -8.97
C LEU A 462 20.61 -11.81 -8.67
N LYS A 463 20.65 -12.47 -7.52
CA LYS A 463 19.62 -13.42 -7.06
C LYS A 463 18.60 -12.73 -6.15
N VAL A 464 17.35 -13.19 -6.20
CA VAL A 464 16.34 -12.83 -5.19
C VAL A 464 16.83 -13.35 -3.83
N ILE A 465 16.77 -12.51 -2.78
CA ILE A 465 16.82 -13.03 -1.39
C ILE A 465 15.41 -13.43 -1.01
N TYR A 466 14.46 -12.50 -1.13
CA TYR A 466 13.06 -12.79 -0.88
C TYR A 466 12.11 -11.78 -1.56
N ASP A 467 10.85 -12.15 -1.67
CA ASP A 467 9.72 -11.29 -2.03
C ASP A 467 8.57 -11.62 -1.09
N VAL A 468 7.90 -10.60 -0.53
CA VAL A 468 6.87 -10.76 0.51
C VAL A 468 5.80 -9.68 0.39
N CYS A 469 4.53 -10.06 0.58
CA CYS A 469 3.41 -9.12 0.58
C CYS A 469 3.13 -8.59 2.00
N HIS A 470 2.94 -7.26 2.11
CA HIS A 470 2.61 -6.58 3.37
C HIS A 470 1.14 -6.11 3.50
N ASN A 471 0.32 -6.32 2.46
CA ASN A 471 -1.10 -5.98 2.38
C ASN A 471 -1.82 -7.20 1.77
N ILE A 472 -2.25 -8.14 2.61
CA ILE A 472 -2.74 -9.46 2.16
C ILE A 472 -3.56 -10.15 3.26
N ALA A 473 -4.52 -10.99 2.86
CA ALA A 473 -5.15 -11.96 3.76
C ALA A 473 -4.73 -13.37 3.35
N LYS A 474 -4.44 -14.27 4.31
CA LYS A 474 -3.99 -15.64 4.00
C LYS A 474 -4.62 -16.68 4.91
N LEU A 475 -5.09 -17.78 4.32
CA LEU A 475 -5.45 -18.98 5.05
C LEU A 475 -4.17 -19.70 5.48
N GLU A 476 -3.87 -19.65 6.78
CA GLU A 476 -2.67 -20.23 7.37
C GLU A 476 -3.06 -21.19 8.51
N GLU A 477 -2.15 -22.07 8.90
CA GLU A 477 -2.37 -23.04 9.97
C GLU A 477 -1.40 -22.78 11.13
N HIS A 478 -1.95 -22.40 12.28
CA HIS A 478 -1.22 -21.99 13.48
C HIS A 478 -1.61 -22.86 14.68
N GLU A 479 -0.88 -22.75 15.78
CA GLU A 479 -1.25 -23.40 17.06
C GLU A 479 -2.07 -22.44 17.93
N VAL A 480 -3.23 -22.91 18.41
CA VAL A 480 -4.16 -22.17 19.25
C VAL A 480 -4.61 -23.11 20.37
N ASP A 481 -4.39 -22.75 21.63
CA ASP A 481 -4.68 -23.60 22.80
C ASP A 481 -4.13 -25.03 22.67
N LYS A 482 -2.91 -25.16 22.15
CA LYS A 482 -2.20 -26.42 21.84
C LYS A 482 -2.88 -27.30 20.77
N LYS A 483 -3.77 -26.72 19.97
CA LYS A 483 -4.44 -27.38 18.83
C LYS A 483 -4.03 -26.70 17.54
N ARG A 484 -3.80 -27.49 16.49
CA ARG A 484 -3.63 -26.97 15.13
C ARG A 484 -4.96 -26.40 14.64
N LYS A 485 -4.95 -25.16 14.15
CA LYS A 485 -6.13 -24.42 13.73
C LYS A 485 -5.86 -23.63 12.46
N LYS A 486 -6.80 -23.68 11.51
CA LYS A 486 -6.77 -22.85 10.30
C LYS A 486 -7.41 -21.49 10.57
N VAL A 487 -6.75 -20.44 10.11
CA VAL A 487 -7.17 -19.04 10.31
C VAL A 487 -6.85 -18.19 9.08
N TYR A 488 -7.68 -17.20 8.80
CA TYR A 488 -7.41 -16.15 7.84
C TYR A 488 -6.66 -14.99 8.53
N VAL A 489 -5.33 -14.99 8.39
CA VAL A 489 -4.47 -13.92 8.90
C VAL A 489 -4.52 -12.74 7.93
N HIS A 490 -5.17 -11.66 8.36
CA HIS A 490 -5.19 -10.37 7.68
C HIS A 490 -3.96 -9.57 8.11
N ARG A 491 -3.24 -9.01 7.14
CA ARG A 491 -2.02 -8.20 7.35
C ARG A 491 -2.09 -6.95 6.48
N LYS A 492 -1.95 -5.78 7.10
CA LYS A 492 -2.05 -4.47 6.42
C LYS A 492 -0.96 -3.53 6.90
N GLY A 493 0.04 -3.30 6.06
CA GLY A 493 1.32 -2.78 6.52
C GLY A 493 2.00 -3.72 7.52
N ALA A 494 1.90 -5.03 7.32
CA ALA A 494 2.51 -6.02 8.21
C ALA A 494 2.98 -7.25 7.42
N THR A 495 4.10 -7.84 7.80
CA THR A 495 4.86 -8.80 6.96
C THR A 495 4.90 -10.17 7.61
N ARG A 496 4.74 -11.24 6.81
CA ARG A 496 4.89 -12.62 7.30
C ARG A 496 6.34 -12.87 7.76
N ALA A 497 6.50 -13.53 8.89
CA ALA A 497 7.75 -13.71 9.64
C ALA A 497 7.88 -15.14 10.20
N PHE A 498 7.68 -16.13 9.34
CA PHE A 498 7.69 -17.56 9.69
C PHE A 498 9.04 -18.05 10.24
N CYS A 499 9.00 -18.94 11.23
CA CYS A 499 10.18 -19.49 11.89
C CYS A 499 10.90 -20.59 11.07
N LYS A 500 12.06 -21.02 11.57
CA LYS A 500 12.78 -22.22 11.08
C LYS A 500 11.90 -23.47 11.17
N GLY A 501 12.19 -24.46 10.33
CA GLY A 501 11.53 -25.77 10.29
C GLY A 501 10.28 -25.85 9.42
N LEU A 502 9.64 -24.72 9.10
CA LEU A 502 8.38 -24.70 8.35
C LEU A 502 8.59 -24.97 6.84
N GLU A 503 7.70 -25.77 6.25
CA GLU A 503 7.77 -26.15 4.82
C GLU A 503 7.57 -24.96 3.87
N GLN A 504 6.78 -23.97 4.29
CA GLN A 504 6.52 -22.72 3.56
C GLN A 504 7.72 -21.76 3.52
N VAL A 505 8.79 -22.06 4.25
CA VAL A 505 10.09 -21.36 4.16
C VAL A 505 10.95 -22.09 3.11
N PRO A 506 11.67 -21.38 2.22
CA PRO A 506 12.55 -21.99 1.22
C PRO A 506 13.53 -22.98 1.86
N THR A 507 13.87 -24.07 1.17
CA THR A 507 14.61 -25.19 1.77
C THR A 507 15.98 -24.78 2.30
N GLU A 508 16.64 -23.88 1.59
CA GLU A 508 17.91 -23.22 1.92
C GLU A 508 17.81 -22.40 3.21
N TYR A 509 16.65 -21.81 3.50
CA TYR A 509 16.41 -20.92 4.63
C TYR A 509 15.70 -21.62 5.80
N ARG A 510 15.19 -22.85 5.59
CA ARG A 510 14.39 -23.58 6.58
C ARG A 510 15.15 -23.88 7.88
N SER A 511 16.48 -23.88 7.86
CA SER A 511 17.33 -23.99 9.06
C SER A 511 17.30 -22.74 9.95
N VAL A 512 17.14 -21.54 9.37
CA VAL A 512 17.28 -20.25 10.07
C VAL A 512 15.97 -19.48 10.27
N GLY A 513 15.00 -19.67 9.37
CA GLY A 513 13.70 -18.99 9.34
C GLY A 513 13.49 -18.15 8.08
N GLN A 514 12.27 -17.65 7.88
CA GLN A 514 11.93 -16.85 6.70
C GLN A 514 12.65 -15.49 6.73
N PRO A 515 13.24 -15.03 5.62
CA PRO A 515 13.62 -13.62 5.47
C PRO A 515 12.42 -12.69 5.68
N VAL A 516 12.69 -11.53 6.27
CA VAL A 516 11.75 -10.44 6.48
C VAL A 516 12.38 -9.17 5.93
N LEU A 517 11.63 -8.44 5.10
CA LEU A 517 12.12 -7.28 4.36
C LEU A 517 11.49 -6.00 4.91
N ILE A 518 12.28 -5.17 5.59
CA ILE A 518 11.82 -3.89 6.13
C ILE A 518 12.43 -2.77 5.28
N PRO A 519 11.72 -2.29 4.24
CA PRO A 519 12.08 -1.05 3.56
C PRO A 519 12.10 0.12 4.55
N GLY A 520 13.18 0.90 4.49
CA GLY A 520 13.14 2.28 4.90
C GLY A 520 12.49 3.15 3.82
N ASP A 521 12.85 4.42 3.87
CA ASP A 521 12.42 5.49 2.98
C ASP A 521 13.65 6.05 2.25
N MET A 522 13.43 6.86 1.23
CA MET A 522 14.53 7.35 0.38
C MET A 522 15.57 8.17 1.18
N GLY A 523 16.67 7.52 1.61
CA GLY A 523 17.70 8.12 2.46
C GLY A 523 17.68 7.73 3.95
N THR A 524 16.85 6.78 4.37
CA THR A 524 16.96 6.08 5.67
C THR A 524 17.50 4.66 5.47
N ALA A 525 17.69 3.88 6.54
CA ALA A 525 18.21 2.51 6.45
C ALA A 525 17.07 1.52 6.16
N SER A 526 17.34 0.52 5.32
CA SER A 526 16.50 -0.68 5.20
C SER A 526 17.10 -1.82 6.02
N TYR A 527 16.27 -2.77 6.45
CA TYR A 527 16.72 -3.91 7.25
C TYR A 527 16.28 -5.25 6.66
N LEU A 528 17.18 -6.23 6.75
CA LEU A 528 16.90 -7.65 6.55
C LEU A 528 16.81 -8.29 7.93
N LEU A 529 15.64 -8.82 8.27
CA LEU A 529 15.38 -9.54 9.51
C LEU A 529 15.08 -11.02 9.21
N VAL A 530 14.98 -11.84 10.25
CA VAL A 530 14.52 -13.24 10.17
C VAL A 530 13.35 -13.51 11.11
N GLY A 531 12.41 -14.33 10.64
CA GLY A 531 11.24 -14.80 11.39
C GLY A 531 11.58 -15.70 12.58
N THR A 532 10.65 -15.83 13.53
CA THR A 532 10.93 -16.37 14.87
C THR A 532 9.84 -17.27 15.41
N GLU A 533 10.20 -18.17 16.33
CA GLU A 533 9.23 -18.98 17.07
C GLU A 533 8.30 -18.13 17.94
N GLN A 534 8.73 -16.93 18.36
CA GLN A 534 7.88 -16.03 19.16
C GLN A 534 6.79 -15.38 18.29
N ALA A 535 7.11 -14.99 17.05
CA ALA A 535 6.09 -14.52 16.10
C ALA A 535 5.03 -15.60 15.82
N MET A 536 5.42 -16.87 15.69
CA MET A 536 4.46 -17.96 15.53
C MET A 536 3.52 -18.16 16.74
N LYS A 537 3.97 -17.78 17.96
CA LYS A 537 3.20 -17.92 19.21
C LYS A 537 2.34 -16.69 19.52
N GLU A 538 2.80 -15.49 19.17
CA GLU A 538 2.14 -14.23 19.57
C GLU A 538 1.46 -13.46 18.43
N THR A 539 1.96 -13.57 17.19
CA THR A 539 1.59 -12.65 16.10
C THR A 539 1.18 -13.36 14.81
N TRP A 540 0.81 -14.65 14.88
CA TRP A 540 0.47 -15.45 13.69
C TRP A 540 1.60 -15.48 12.66
N GLY A 541 2.85 -15.54 13.14
CA GLY A 541 4.04 -15.44 12.30
C GLY A 541 4.11 -14.11 11.55
N THR A 542 3.97 -12.97 12.25
CA THR A 542 3.90 -11.63 11.62
C THR A 542 4.78 -10.60 12.33
N THR A 543 5.24 -9.59 11.58
CA THR A 543 6.06 -8.47 12.05
C THR A 543 5.75 -7.18 11.26
N CYS A 544 6.50 -6.11 11.47
CA CYS A 544 6.36 -4.82 10.76
C CYS A 544 6.61 -4.90 9.23
N HIS A 545 6.37 -3.80 8.51
CA HIS A 545 6.60 -3.69 7.05
C HIS A 545 7.49 -2.52 6.61
N GLY A 546 7.84 -1.59 7.50
CA GLY A 546 8.67 -0.43 7.16
C GLY A 546 8.69 0.60 8.28
N ALA A 547 8.92 1.87 7.95
CA ALA A 547 8.86 2.95 8.93
C ALA A 547 7.41 3.28 9.39
N GLY A 548 6.47 3.38 8.44
CA GLY A 548 5.14 3.96 8.66
C GLY A 548 5.17 5.49 8.69
N ARG A 549 4.06 6.15 8.30
CA ARG A 549 4.04 7.61 8.10
C ARG A 549 3.72 8.38 9.38
N LEU A 550 4.41 9.50 9.57
CA LEU A 550 4.13 10.50 10.62
C LEU A 550 3.28 11.67 10.13
N MET A 551 3.21 11.88 8.82
CA MET A 551 2.46 12.97 8.24
C MET A 551 1.94 12.66 6.84
N SER A 552 0.83 13.31 6.50
CA SER A 552 0.29 13.28 5.14
C SER A 552 1.27 13.89 4.15
N ARG A 553 1.23 13.42 2.90
CA ARG A 553 2.02 13.93 1.77
C ARG A 553 1.86 15.46 1.59
N THR A 554 0.67 15.98 1.89
CA THR A 554 0.35 17.41 1.89
C THR A 554 1.05 18.22 2.99
N ARG A 555 1.31 17.63 4.17
CA ARG A 555 2.10 18.29 5.24
C ARG A 555 3.58 18.30 4.88
N ALA A 556 4.12 17.16 4.42
CA ALA A 556 5.52 17.03 3.99
C ALA A 556 5.91 18.06 2.91
N ARG A 557 5.07 18.25 1.88
CA ARG A 557 5.29 19.30 0.85
C ARG A 557 5.26 20.74 1.33
N ARG A 558 4.70 21.03 2.50
CA ARG A 558 4.74 22.39 3.09
C ARG A 558 6.01 22.59 3.90
N GLU A 559 6.41 21.58 4.66
CA GLU A 559 7.53 21.64 5.60
C GLU A 559 8.90 21.49 4.91
N PHE A 560 9.02 20.67 3.85
CA PHE A 560 10.29 20.38 3.18
C PHE A 560 10.42 21.01 1.78
N ARG A 561 11.66 21.10 1.25
CA ARG A 561 11.93 21.49 -0.14
C ARG A 561 12.73 20.40 -0.87
N ALA A 562 12.41 20.18 -2.15
CA ALA A 562 12.99 19.06 -2.91
C ALA A 562 14.52 19.17 -3.04
N ASN A 563 15.04 20.38 -3.28
CA ASN A 563 16.48 20.60 -3.44
C ASN A 563 17.23 20.35 -2.13
N GLU A 564 16.69 20.78 -0.99
CA GLU A 564 17.27 20.54 0.35
C GLU A 564 17.36 19.03 0.65
N ILE A 565 16.32 18.27 0.29
CA ILE A 565 16.32 16.80 0.41
C ILE A 565 17.36 16.18 -0.53
N ILE A 566 17.41 16.60 -1.80
CA ILE A 566 18.39 16.09 -2.78
C ILE A 566 19.83 16.38 -2.34
N ASP A 567 20.10 17.57 -1.79
CA ASP A 567 21.41 17.92 -1.25
C ASP A 567 21.74 17.17 0.05
N ALA A 568 20.75 16.91 0.91
CA ALA A 568 20.94 16.07 2.10
C ALA A 568 21.23 14.60 1.73
N LEU A 569 20.54 14.05 0.72
CA LEU A 569 20.82 12.73 0.15
C LEU A 569 22.22 12.68 -0.47
N LYS A 570 22.57 13.68 -1.29
CA LYS A 570 23.90 13.78 -1.90
C LYS A 570 25.01 13.88 -0.85
N LYS A 571 24.81 14.61 0.25
CA LYS A 571 25.74 14.68 1.40
C LYS A 571 25.88 13.34 2.15
N LYS A 572 24.86 12.48 2.12
CA LYS A 572 24.92 11.09 2.62
C LYS A 572 25.55 10.09 1.62
N GLY A 573 25.87 10.54 0.40
CA GLY A 573 26.36 9.67 -0.69
C GLY A 573 25.26 8.98 -1.49
N THR A 574 23.99 9.35 -1.29
CA THR A 574 22.83 8.76 -1.97
C THR A 574 22.46 9.59 -3.21
N TYR A 575 22.42 8.96 -4.39
CA TYR A 575 21.84 9.56 -5.60
C TYR A 575 20.34 9.28 -5.70
N ILE A 576 19.58 10.14 -6.37
CA ILE A 576 18.13 9.98 -6.58
C ILE A 576 17.70 10.40 -7.99
N ARG A 577 16.87 9.56 -8.62
CA ARG A 577 16.05 9.88 -9.79
C ARG A 577 14.59 9.76 -9.39
N ALA A 578 13.80 10.81 -9.61
CA ALA A 578 12.37 10.81 -9.33
C ALA A 578 11.58 11.27 -10.55
N ALA A 579 10.40 10.69 -10.78
CA ALA A 579 9.49 11.13 -11.84
C ALA A 579 9.04 12.59 -11.66
N SER A 580 9.07 13.14 -10.43
CA SER A 580 8.96 14.58 -10.18
C SER A 580 9.56 14.99 -8.83
N LEU A 581 10.02 16.25 -8.72
CA LEU A 581 10.45 16.89 -7.46
C LEU A 581 9.34 16.92 -6.38
N LYS A 582 8.09 16.80 -6.82
CA LYS A 582 6.91 16.69 -5.97
C LYS A 582 6.95 15.42 -5.11
N VAL A 583 7.26 14.26 -5.71
CA VAL A 583 7.35 13.00 -4.96
C VAL A 583 8.52 13.06 -3.97
N VAL A 584 9.63 13.70 -4.35
CA VAL A 584 10.79 13.93 -3.48
C VAL A 584 10.40 14.73 -2.21
N THR A 585 9.36 15.55 -2.23
CA THR A 585 8.85 16.26 -1.04
C THR A 585 7.66 15.58 -0.34
N GLU A 586 6.98 14.63 -0.98
CA GLU A 586 5.91 13.82 -0.37
C GLU A 586 6.46 12.61 0.40
N GLU A 587 7.64 12.14 0.01
CA GLU A 587 8.29 10.91 0.47
C GLU A 587 9.59 11.19 1.26
N ALA A 588 9.75 12.41 1.78
CA ALA A 588 10.90 12.84 2.56
C ALA A 588 11.13 11.96 3.80
N PRO A 589 12.39 11.63 4.19
CA PRO A 589 12.71 10.85 5.39
C PRO A 589 11.95 11.28 6.65
N ASP A 590 11.92 12.58 6.94
CA ASP A 590 11.31 13.12 8.16
C ASP A 590 9.76 13.10 8.11
N ALA A 591 9.16 12.62 7.03
CA ALA A 591 7.72 12.34 6.93
C ALA A 591 7.31 10.97 7.50
N TYR A 592 8.29 10.15 7.89
CA TYR A 592 8.19 8.76 8.34
C TYR A 592 8.77 8.56 9.75
N LYS A 593 8.50 7.41 10.37
CA LYS A 593 9.14 7.06 11.66
C LYS A 593 10.62 6.75 11.46
N ASP A 594 11.39 6.76 12.54
CA ASP A 594 12.68 6.09 12.55
C ASP A 594 12.48 4.57 12.48
N VAL A 595 12.68 4.02 11.29
CA VAL A 595 12.67 2.57 11.00
C VAL A 595 13.60 1.78 11.93
N SER A 596 14.67 2.39 12.44
CA SER A 596 15.56 1.77 13.44
C SER A 596 14.85 1.50 14.77
N GLN A 597 13.92 2.38 15.19
CA GLN A 597 13.10 2.19 16.39
C GLN A 597 11.95 1.20 16.16
N VAL A 598 11.40 1.13 14.94
CA VAL A 598 10.48 0.04 14.55
C VAL A 598 11.19 -1.31 14.66
N VAL A 599 12.43 -1.39 14.17
CA VAL A 599 13.24 -2.62 14.20
C VAL A 599 13.71 -2.97 15.62
N GLU A 600 14.07 -1.99 16.46
CA GLU A 600 14.32 -2.21 17.91
C GLU A 600 13.08 -2.82 18.59
N ALA A 601 11.89 -2.31 18.29
CA ALA A 601 10.66 -2.78 18.93
C ALA A 601 10.31 -4.24 18.57
N VAL A 602 10.45 -4.65 17.30
CA VAL A 602 10.18 -6.05 16.90
C VAL A 602 11.27 -7.03 17.34
N GLU A 603 12.52 -6.58 17.48
CA GLU A 603 13.61 -7.37 18.08
C GLU A 603 13.49 -7.47 19.60
N GLY A 604 13.13 -6.37 20.26
CA GLY A 604 12.90 -6.32 21.69
C GLY A 604 11.67 -7.11 22.14
N ALA A 605 10.66 -7.22 21.29
CA ALA A 605 9.57 -8.19 21.45
C ALA A 605 10.00 -9.62 21.06
N GLY A 606 11.10 -9.81 20.34
CA GLY A 606 11.60 -11.12 19.89
C GLY A 606 10.81 -11.73 18.73
N ILE A 607 9.89 -10.98 18.11
CA ILE A 607 9.08 -11.45 16.96
C ILE A 607 9.86 -11.40 15.64
N SER A 608 10.98 -10.68 15.58
CA SER A 608 11.97 -10.80 14.50
C SER A 608 13.38 -10.60 15.07
N ARG A 609 14.42 -11.08 14.38
CA ARG A 609 15.83 -10.81 14.75
C ARG A 609 16.52 -10.08 13.60
N LYS A 610 17.35 -9.07 13.88
CA LYS A 610 18.14 -8.42 12.81
C LYS A 610 19.15 -9.40 12.22
N VAL A 611 19.29 -9.36 10.89
CA VAL A 611 20.31 -10.11 10.15
C VAL A 611 21.29 -9.14 9.53
N ALA A 612 20.80 -8.13 8.79
CA ALA A 612 21.61 -7.06 8.22
C ALA A 612 20.87 -5.70 8.20
N LYS A 613 21.65 -4.62 8.19
CA LYS A 613 21.22 -3.25 7.94
C LYS A 613 21.86 -2.77 6.66
N MET A 614 21.07 -2.12 5.81
CA MET A 614 21.51 -1.64 4.51
C MET A 614 21.27 -0.12 4.37
N THR A 615 22.20 0.60 3.75
CA THR A 615 22.09 2.05 3.50
C THR A 615 22.07 2.37 2.00
N PRO A 616 21.28 3.37 1.56
CA PRO A 616 21.01 3.63 0.15
C PRO A 616 22.16 4.37 -0.56
N LEU A 617 22.58 3.81 -1.70
CA LEU A 617 23.49 4.44 -2.65
C LEU A 617 22.72 5.15 -3.77
N GLY A 618 21.57 4.61 -4.20
CA GLY A 618 20.88 5.09 -5.38
C GLY A 618 19.39 4.75 -5.40
N VAL A 619 18.53 5.77 -5.50
CA VAL A 619 17.06 5.64 -5.42
C VAL A 619 16.39 5.99 -6.75
N VAL A 620 15.44 5.17 -7.19
CA VAL A 620 14.48 5.43 -8.28
C VAL A 620 13.09 5.62 -7.66
N LYS A 621 12.47 6.79 -7.84
CA LYS A 621 11.14 7.13 -7.31
C LYS A 621 10.15 7.45 -8.44
N GLY A 622 8.90 7.04 -8.29
CA GLY A 622 7.79 7.34 -9.22
C GLY A 622 6.74 8.26 -8.63
#